data_AF-A0A9D7N6E3-F1
#
_entry.id   AF-A0A9D7N6E3-F1
#
_cell.length_a   1.000
_cell.length_b   1.000
_cell.length_c   1.000
_cell.angle_alpha   90.00
_cell.angle_beta   90.00
_cell.angle_gamma   90.00
#
_symmetry.space_group_name_H-M   'P 1'
#
loop_
_entity.id
_entity.type
_entity.pdbx_description
1 polymer ?
#
loop_
_entity_poly.entity_id
_entity_poly.type
_entity_poly.pdbx_seq_one_letter_code
_entity_poly.pdbx_strand_id
1 'polypeptide(L)'
;MSYEALPIHADFEAIADPRSFAPLPDDWIVAIANLVGSTGAIARGLWKDVNPLGASAIVAVRNAVQPLEIPYVFGGDGATLCLPASAREAASDALRAMMQIAERQFGLVLRAALVPLA
;
A
#
# COMPACT_ATOMS: atom_id res chain seq x y z
N MET A 1 19.19 2.56 4.13
CA MET A 1 18.80 2.23 5.52
C MET A 1 17.55 1.35 5.44
N SER A 2 17.43 0.28 6.23
CA SER A 2 16.23 -0.58 6.24
C SER A 2 15.12 0.04 7.09
N TYR A 3 13.87 -0.29 6.79
CA TYR A 3 12.70 0.18 7.55
C TYR A 3 12.76 -0.22 9.03
N GLU A 4 13.22 -1.44 9.30
CA GLU A 4 13.37 -1.99 10.66
C GLU A 4 14.39 -1.22 11.54
N ALA A 5 15.29 -0.47 10.92
CA ALA A 5 16.30 0.32 11.64
C ALA A 5 15.79 1.70 12.06
N LEU A 6 14.57 2.10 11.70
CA LEU A 6 14.01 3.38 12.08
C LEU A 6 13.72 3.44 13.59
N PRO A 7 13.98 4.58 14.25
CA PRO A 7 13.70 4.73 15.67
C PRO A 7 12.19 4.68 15.92
N ILE A 8 11.79 3.94 16.97
CA ILE A 8 10.43 3.95 17.46
C ILE A 8 10.25 5.17 18.37
N HIS A 9 9.29 6.04 18.03
CA HIS A 9 8.91 7.18 18.85
C HIS A 9 7.66 6.83 19.69
N ALA A 10 7.76 6.98 21.02
CA ALA A 10 6.64 6.76 21.93
C ALA A 10 5.79 8.02 22.14
N ASP A 11 6.38 9.20 21.93
CA ASP A 11 5.74 10.49 22.13
C ASP A 11 5.04 10.95 20.85
N PHE A 12 3.74 11.19 20.93
CA PHE A 12 2.95 11.64 19.77
C PHE A 12 3.46 12.98 19.20
N GLU A 13 4.01 13.86 20.03
CA GLU A 13 4.57 15.16 19.62
C GLU A 13 5.71 15.02 18.59
N ALA A 14 6.41 13.87 18.57
CA ALA A 14 7.47 13.60 17.61
C ALA A 14 6.99 13.67 16.14
N ILE A 15 5.69 13.45 15.88
CA ILE A 15 5.14 13.56 14.52
C ILE A 15 5.22 14.99 13.95
N ALA A 16 5.29 16.00 14.82
CA ALA A 16 5.40 17.40 14.42
C ALA A 16 6.86 17.82 14.14
N ASP A 17 7.85 17.00 14.49
CA ASP A 17 9.26 17.27 14.26
C ASP A 17 9.72 16.63 12.94
N PRO A 18 10.09 17.42 11.91
CA PRO A 18 10.59 16.89 10.64
C PRO A 18 11.82 15.98 10.79
N ARG A 19 12.58 16.11 11.89
CA ARG A 19 13.76 15.28 12.17
C ARG A 19 13.42 13.86 12.58
N SER A 20 12.15 13.58 12.92
CA SER A 20 11.66 12.23 13.20
C SER A 20 11.39 11.41 11.94
N PHE A 21 11.52 12.01 10.75
CA PHE A 21 11.32 11.32 9.48
C PHE A 21 12.66 11.07 8.79
N ALA A 22 12.78 9.91 8.16
CA ALA A 22 13.89 9.57 7.29
C ALA A 22 13.41 9.58 5.83
N PRO A 23 14.22 10.08 4.88
CA PRO A 23 13.92 9.91 3.47
C PRO A 23 13.90 8.43 3.10
N LEU A 24 13.05 8.06 2.15
CA LEU A 24 13.13 6.75 1.54
C LEU A 24 14.45 6.62 0.77
N PRO A 25 15.08 5.44 0.74
CA PRO A 25 16.25 5.22 -0.09
C PRO A 25 15.93 5.36 -1.60
N ASP A 26 16.86 5.89 -2.38
CA ASP A 26 16.66 6.16 -3.82
C ASP A 26 16.46 4.88 -4.65
N ASP A 27 16.91 3.73 -4.15
CA ASP A 27 16.74 2.42 -4.79
C ASP A 27 15.40 1.73 -4.46
N TRP A 28 14.46 2.47 -3.86
CA TRP A 28 13.14 1.97 -3.52
C TRP A 28 12.10 2.34 -4.58
N ILE A 29 10.97 1.66 -4.49
CA ILE A 29 9.78 1.93 -5.29
C ILE A 29 8.57 2.16 -4.36
N VAL A 30 7.64 2.98 -4.83
CA VAL A 30 6.33 3.19 -4.22
C VAL A 30 5.29 2.36 -4.96
N ALA A 31 4.67 1.42 -4.26
CA ALA A 31 3.48 0.73 -4.73
C ALA A 31 2.22 1.50 -4.32
N ILE A 32 1.33 1.73 -5.26
CA ILE A 32 0.04 2.40 -5.04
C ILE A 32 -1.06 1.48 -5.56
N ALA A 33 -2.12 1.31 -4.78
CA ALA A 33 -3.34 0.63 -5.21
C ALA A 33 -4.55 1.47 -4.81
N ASN A 34 -5.50 1.71 -5.71
CA ASN A 34 -6.70 2.50 -5.42
C ASN A 34 -7.92 2.01 -6.20
N LEU A 35 -9.08 1.99 -5.54
CA LEU A 35 -10.34 1.69 -6.21
C LEU A 35 -10.84 2.87 -7.04
N VAL A 36 -11.28 2.59 -8.26
CA VAL A 36 -11.85 3.59 -9.16
C VAL A 36 -13.30 3.86 -8.76
N GLY A 37 -13.66 5.14 -8.61
CA GLY A 37 -15.04 5.54 -8.32
C GLY A 37 -15.55 5.10 -6.94
N SER A 38 -14.64 4.94 -5.97
CA SER A 38 -14.94 4.49 -4.60
C SER A 38 -15.99 5.35 -3.89
N THR A 39 -15.97 6.68 -4.06
CA THR A 39 -16.99 7.58 -3.49
C THR A 39 -18.40 7.20 -3.96
N GLY A 40 -18.57 6.89 -5.25
CA GLY A 40 -19.84 6.44 -5.80
C GLY A 40 -20.22 5.04 -5.32
N ALA A 41 -19.26 4.12 -5.19
CA ALA A 41 -19.50 2.79 -4.64
C ALA A 41 -19.95 2.84 -3.17
N ILE A 42 -19.28 3.66 -2.35
CA ILE A 42 -19.65 3.92 -0.95
C ILE A 42 -21.05 4.52 -0.86
N ALA A 43 -21.39 5.49 -1.70
CA ALA A 43 -22.73 6.08 -1.74
C ALA A 43 -23.83 5.06 -2.08
N ARG A 44 -23.49 3.97 -2.80
CA ARG A 44 -24.37 2.83 -3.06
C ARG A 44 -24.37 1.77 -1.95
N GLY A 45 -23.72 2.03 -0.82
CA GLY A 45 -23.65 1.11 0.33
C GLY A 45 -22.53 0.07 0.26
N LEU A 46 -21.65 0.13 -0.74
CA LEU A 46 -20.58 -0.86 -0.97
C LEU A 46 -19.31 -0.60 -0.13
N TRP A 47 -19.38 0.21 0.92
CA TRP A 47 -18.20 0.51 1.75
C TRP A 47 -17.58 -0.75 2.38
N LYS A 48 -18.41 -1.78 2.63
CA LYS A 48 -17.99 -3.09 3.14
C LYS A 48 -17.22 -3.93 2.12
N ASP A 49 -17.27 -3.57 0.85
CA ASP A 49 -16.45 -4.18 -0.20
C ASP A 49 -15.22 -3.31 -0.47
N VAL A 50 -15.41 -1.98 -0.52
CA VAL A 50 -14.37 -0.99 -0.80
C VAL A 50 -13.25 -1.04 0.23
N ASN A 51 -13.56 -0.96 1.52
CA ASN A 51 -12.53 -0.88 2.56
C ASN A 51 -11.71 -2.18 2.66
N PRO A 52 -12.33 -3.37 2.72
CA PRO A 52 -11.58 -4.62 2.75
C PRO A 52 -10.73 -4.85 1.50
N LEU A 53 -11.18 -4.44 0.30
CA LEU A 53 -10.35 -4.54 -0.90
C LEU A 53 -9.12 -3.63 -0.82
N GLY A 54 -9.28 -2.38 -0.36
CA GLY A 54 -8.16 -1.46 -0.14
C GLY A 54 -7.16 -2.02 0.88
N ALA A 55 -7.63 -2.55 2.01
CA ALA A 55 -6.78 -3.17 3.02
C ALA A 55 -6.13 -4.48 2.51
N SER A 56 -6.83 -5.27 1.70
CA SER A 56 -6.32 -6.53 1.15
C SER A 56 -5.15 -6.32 0.21
N ALA A 57 -5.06 -5.16 -0.47
CA ALA A 57 -3.88 -4.81 -1.26
C ALA A 57 -2.61 -4.74 -0.38
N ILE A 58 -2.72 -4.23 0.84
CA ILE A 58 -1.61 -4.18 1.81
C ILE A 58 -1.21 -5.60 2.20
N VAL A 59 -2.19 -6.42 2.59
CA VAL A 59 -1.97 -7.79 3.05
C VAL A 59 -1.35 -8.64 1.94
N ALA A 60 -1.84 -8.52 0.71
CA ALA A 60 -1.34 -9.25 -0.45
C ALA A 60 0.14 -8.94 -0.72
N VAL A 61 0.51 -7.65 -0.76
CA VAL A 61 1.90 -7.25 -0.99
C VAL A 61 2.78 -7.67 0.20
N ARG A 62 2.35 -7.44 1.45
CA ARG A 62 3.11 -7.87 2.64
C ARG A 62 3.42 -9.36 2.62
N ASN A 63 2.42 -10.20 2.34
CA ASN A 63 2.61 -11.64 2.29
C ASN A 63 3.56 -12.07 1.16
N ALA A 64 3.49 -11.39 0.02
CA ALA A 64 4.33 -11.71 -1.14
C ALA A 64 5.82 -11.36 -0.93
N VAL A 65 6.13 -10.40 -0.04
CA VAL A 65 7.50 -9.94 0.20
C VAL A 65 8.11 -10.42 1.51
N GLN A 66 7.42 -11.30 2.24
CA GLN A 66 7.97 -11.88 3.47
C GLN A 66 9.36 -12.49 3.25
N PRO A 67 10.30 -12.36 4.20
CA PRO A 67 10.11 -11.81 5.55
C PRO A 67 10.32 -10.29 5.67
N LEU A 68 10.36 -9.54 4.56
CA LEU A 68 10.66 -8.12 4.59
C LEU A 68 9.56 -7.30 5.31
N GLU A 69 9.96 -6.52 6.30
CA GLU A 69 9.11 -5.49 6.87
C GLU A 69 9.12 -4.22 6.01
N ILE A 70 7.93 -3.82 5.57
CA ILE A 70 7.72 -2.65 4.72
C ILE A 70 6.77 -1.63 5.37
N PRO A 71 7.01 -0.31 5.20
CA PRO A 71 6.07 0.72 5.57
C PRO A 71 4.88 0.76 4.60
N TYR A 72 3.70 1.07 5.13
CA TYR A 72 2.50 1.26 4.35
C TYR A 72 1.55 2.26 5.01
N VAL A 73 0.68 2.87 4.21
CA VAL A 73 -0.43 3.70 4.66
C VAL A 73 -1.70 3.17 4.00
N PHE A 74 -2.74 2.97 4.82
CA PHE A 74 -4.08 2.66 4.35
C PHE A 74 -4.89 3.95 4.16
N GLY A 75 -5.48 4.13 2.98
CA GLY A 75 -6.26 5.32 2.62
C GLY A 75 -7.77 5.15 2.75
N GLY A 76 -8.27 3.95 3.05
CA GLY A 76 -9.70 3.61 3.02
C GLY A 76 -10.07 2.77 1.79
N ASP A 77 -9.99 3.35 0.60
CA ASP A 77 -10.30 2.69 -0.69
C ASP A 77 -9.04 2.28 -1.48
N GLY A 78 -7.88 2.43 -0.84
CA GLY A 78 -6.58 2.20 -1.44
C GLY A 78 -5.47 2.14 -0.40
N ALA A 79 -4.25 1.96 -0.90
CA ALA A 79 -3.05 1.82 -0.08
C ALA A 79 -1.81 2.32 -0.82
N THR A 80 -0.84 2.80 -0.04
CA THR A 80 0.51 3.13 -0.49
C THR A 80 1.50 2.32 0.31
N LEU A 81 2.48 1.69 -0.34
CA LEU A 81 3.54 0.90 0.29
C LEU A 81 4.89 1.32 -0.30
N CYS A 82 5.95 1.26 0.50
CA CYS A 82 7.31 1.48 0.00
C CYS A 82 8.11 0.20 0.16
N LEU A 83 8.85 -0.18 -0.88
CA LEU A 83 9.59 -1.45 -0.92
C LEU A 83 10.90 -1.28 -1.70
N PRO A 84 11.95 -2.05 -1.37
CA PRO A 84 13.17 -2.08 -2.16
C PRO A 84 12.88 -2.59 -3.57
N ALA A 85 13.66 -2.14 -4.56
CA ALA A 85 13.50 -2.57 -5.96
C ALA A 85 13.57 -4.09 -6.16
N SER A 86 14.26 -4.83 -5.28
CA SER A 86 14.32 -6.30 -5.32
C SER A 86 12.96 -6.98 -5.12
N ALA A 87 12.00 -6.33 -4.46
CA ALA A 87 10.65 -6.85 -4.21
C ALA A 87 9.64 -6.50 -5.31
N ARG A 88 10.06 -5.80 -6.37
CA ARG A 88 9.20 -5.26 -7.42
C ARG A 88 8.30 -6.30 -8.08
N GLU A 89 8.87 -7.45 -8.43
CA GLU A 89 8.15 -8.49 -9.18
C GLU A 89 7.09 -9.17 -8.31
N ALA A 90 7.45 -9.55 -7.08
CA ALA A 90 6.51 -10.10 -6.11
C ALA A 90 5.36 -9.14 -5.79
N ALA A 91 5.65 -7.85 -5.58
CA ALA A 91 4.62 -6.84 -5.36
C ALA A 91 3.73 -6.64 -6.60
N SER A 92 4.31 -6.64 -7.81
CA SER A 92 3.56 -6.55 -9.06
C SER A 92 2.55 -7.69 -9.20
N ASP A 93 2.96 -8.93 -8.91
CA ASP A 93 2.09 -10.09 -9.06
C ASP A 93 0.97 -10.11 -8.00
N ALA A 94 1.28 -9.75 -6.75
CA ALA A 94 0.28 -9.56 -5.71
C ALA A 94 -0.77 -8.51 -6.11
N LEU A 95 -0.34 -7.35 -6.63
CA LEU A 95 -1.24 -6.28 -7.05
C LEU A 95 -2.08 -6.68 -8.26
N ARG A 96 -1.51 -7.39 -9.24
CA ARG A 96 -2.28 -7.95 -10.36
C ARG A 96 -3.35 -8.93 -9.89
N ALA A 97 -3.03 -9.80 -8.94
CA ALA A 97 -4.02 -10.72 -8.36
C ALA A 97 -5.16 -9.94 -7.68
N MET A 98 -4.83 -8.86 -6.94
CA MET A 98 -5.84 -7.98 -6.34
C MET A 98 -6.71 -7.26 -7.37
N MET A 99 -6.15 -6.81 -8.49
CA MET A 99 -6.92 -6.24 -9.59
C MET A 99 -7.95 -7.24 -10.13
N GLN A 100 -7.54 -8.48 -10.34
CA GLN A 100 -8.44 -9.54 -10.80
C GLN A 100 -9.49 -9.93 -9.75
N ILE A 101 -9.17 -9.88 -8.45
CA ILE A 101 -10.11 -10.18 -7.37
C ILE A 101 -11.18 -9.09 -7.29
N ALA A 102 -10.77 -7.82 -7.29
CA ALA A 102 -11.69 -6.68 -7.24
C ALA A 102 -12.71 -6.75 -8.39
N GLU A 103 -12.24 -7.05 -9.60
CA GLU A 103 -13.12 -7.14 -10.77
C GLU A 103 -14.03 -8.37 -10.69
N ARG A 104 -13.48 -9.57 -10.52
CA ARG A 104 -14.25 -10.82 -10.65
C ARG A 104 -15.18 -11.09 -9.48
N GLN A 105 -14.81 -10.69 -8.27
CA GLN A 105 -15.58 -11.03 -7.06
C GLN A 105 -16.48 -9.88 -6.60
N PHE A 106 -16.13 -8.64 -6.91
CA PHE A 106 -16.85 -7.46 -6.40
C PHE A 106 -17.40 -6.55 -7.50
N GLY A 107 -17.05 -6.78 -8.77
CA GLY A 107 -17.44 -5.89 -9.87
C GLY A 107 -16.87 -4.48 -9.72
N LEU A 108 -15.77 -4.33 -8.99
CA LEU A 108 -15.08 -3.06 -8.73
C LEU A 108 -13.75 -3.05 -9.48
N VAL A 109 -13.33 -1.87 -9.93
CA VAL A 109 -12.04 -1.71 -10.63
C VAL A 109 -11.01 -1.21 -9.64
N LEU A 110 -9.98 -2.01 -9.40
CA LEU A 110 -8.77 -1.60 -8.70
C LEU A 110 -7.69 -1.23 -9.73
N ARG A 111 -7.02 -0.10 -9.53
CA ARG A 111 -5.81 0.26 -10.28
C ARG A 111 -4.61 0.20 -9.36
N ALA A 112 -3.50 -0.28 -9.89
CA ALA A 112 -2.24 -0.31 -9.17
C ALA A 112 -1.09 0.23 -10.03
N ALA A 113 -0.08 0.80 -9.37
CA ALA A 113 1.12 1.31 -9.99
C ALA A 113 2.34 1.01 -9.10
N LEU A 114 3.50 0.82 -9.74
CA LEU A 114 4.80 0.75 -9.09
C LEU A 114 5.66 1.89 -9.65
N VAL A 115 6.03 2.84 -8.80
CA VAL A 115 6.73 4.07 -9.18
C VAL A 115 8.14 4.04 -8.58
N PRO A 116 9.22 4.01 -9.38
CA PRO A 116 10.59 4.18 -8.87
C PRO A 116 10.78 5.56 -8.26
N LEU A 117 11.62 5.67 -7.22
CA LEU A 117 12.03 6.98 -6.68
C LEU A 117 13.08 7.69 -7.55
N ALA A 118 13.90 6.93 -8.27
CA ALA A 118 14.96 7.43 -9.15
C ALA A 118 14.48 7.73 -10.58
#